data_AF-A0A5U7HBW7-F1
#
_entry.id   AF-A0A5U7HBW7-F1
#
_cell.length_a   1.000
_cell.length_b   1.000
_cell.length_c   1.000
_cell.angle_alpha   90.00
_cell.angle_beta   90.00
_cell.angle_gamma   90.00
#
_symmetry.space_group_name_H-M   'P 1'
#
loop_
_entity.id
_entity.type
_entity.pdbx_description
1 polymer ?
#
loop_
_entity_poly.entity_id
_entity_poly.type
_entity_poly.pdbx_seq_one_letter_code
_entity_poly.pdbx_strand_id
1 'polypeptide(L)'
;MPVSHKVRKITAGENVYHATIKRIAWIFDTFSRVCLSFSGGKDSTVLFHLMADVARKRNLSFSVLFIDWEAQYQCTIGHIQKMKEAYQVVLDTFYWVALPLTTVNGTSQYQPEWICWEHGVSWGRLPPEDAITKSDYFPFYKYAMTFEEFVPEFSLWFSQKKMAAMLIGIRADESLNRFMALTSRSKLRYEEDKPWTTVSTTGKK
;
A
#
# COMPACT_ATOMS: atom_id res chain seq x y z
N MET A 1 46.11 -5.50 -4.18
CA MET A 1 45.22 -6.67 -4.36
C MET A 1 43.79 -6.24 -4.06
N PRO A 2 42.79 -6.49 -4.91
CA PRO A 2 41.41 -6.18 -4.56
C PRO A 2 40.92 -7.22 -3.55
N VAL A 3 40.59 -6.78 -2.35
CA VAL A 3 39.94 -7.63 -1.34
C VAL A 3 38.51 -7.87 -1.82
N SER A 4 38.28 -9.03 -2.44
CA SER A 4 36.94 -9.53 -2.73
C SER A 4 36.24 -9.81 -1.39
N HIS A 5 35.51 -8.83 -0.88
CA HIS A 5 34.53 -9.06 0.19
C HIS A 5 33.37 -9.89 -0.38
N LYS A 6 33.57 -11.22 -0.46
CA LYS A 6 32.45 -12.14 -0.67
C LYS A 6 31.56 -12.02 0.56
N VAL A 7 30.48 -11.25 0.42
CA VAL A 7 29.40 -11.24 1.41
C VAL A 7 28.93 -12.67 1.59
N ARG A 8 29.20 -13.25 2.76
CA ARG A 8 28.81 -14.62 3.09
C ARG A 8 27.29 -14.66 3.16
N LYS A 9 26.65 -15.24 2.15
CA LYS A 9 25.21 -15.49 2.17
C LYS A 9 24.92 -16.55 3.23
N ILE A 10 24.10 -16.20 4.22
CA ILE A 10 23.62 -17.12 5.26
C ILE A 10 22.29 -17.69 4.79
N THR A 11 22.19 -19.01 4.68
CA THR A 11 20.94 -19.70 4.32
C THR A 11 20.00 -19.72 5.51
N ALA A 12 18.81 -19.15 5.36
CA ALA A 12 17.84 -18.99 6.45
C ALA A 12 17.00 -20.27 6.75
N GLY A 13 17.31 -21.41 6.12
CA GLY A 13 16.55 -22.67 6.28
C GLY A 13 15.12 -22.65 5.71
N GLU A 14 14.64 -21.51 5.20
CA GLU A 14 13.32 -21.31 4.62
C GLU A 14 13.42 -20.45 3.36
N ASN A 15 12.55 -20.72 2.38
CA ASN A 15 12.46 -19.90 1.17
C ASN A 15 11.56 -18.66 1.39
N VAL A 16 11.79 -17.62 0.57
CA VAL A 16 11.11 -16.32 0.72
C VAL A 16 9.58 -16.45 0.57
N TYR A 17 9.11 -17.38 -0.25
CA TYR A 17 7.69 -17.62 -0.47
C TYR A 17 7.01 -18.13 0.82
N HIS A 18 7.51 -19.22 1.41
CA HIS A 18 6.97 -19.78 2.65
C HIS A 18 7.06 -18.79 3.82
N ALA A 19 8.20 -18.08 3.94
CA ALA A 19 8.36 -17.03 4.93
C ALA A 19 7.28 -15.95 4.76
N THR A 20 6.98 -15.53 3.52
CA THR A 20 5.93 -14.55 3.23
C THR A 20 4.54 -15.06 3.60
N ILE A 21 4.20 -16.31 3.25
CA ILE A 21 2.91 -16.91 3.62
C ILE A 21 2.73 -16.96 5.14
N LYS A 22 3.75 -17.37 5.89
CA LYS A 22 3.70 -17.38 7.38
C LYS A 22 3.45 -15.99 7.96
N ARG A 23 4.05 -14.96 7.37
CA ARG A 23 3.87 -13.56 7.80
C ARG A 23 2.46 -13.07 7.53
N ILE A 24 1.93 -13.35 6.34
CA ILE A 24 0.54 -13.00 5.98
C ILE A 24 -0.44 -13.73 6.90
N ALA A 25 -0.23 -15.02 7.16
CA ALA A 25 -1.06 -15.77 8.10
C ALA A 25 -1.06 -15.14 9.51
N TRP A 26 0.13 -14.82 10.04
CA TRP A 26 0.27 -14.13 11.33
C TRP A 26 -0.43 -12.77 11.34
N ILE A 27 -0.37 -11.99 10.25
CA ILE A 27 -1.09 -10.71 10.14
C ILE A 27 -2.60 -10.94 10.29
N PHE A 28 -3.15 -11.90 9.56
CA PHE A 28 -4.57 -12.25 9.65
C PHE A 28 -4.99 -12.79 11.03
N ASP A 29 -4.08 -13.46 11.75
CA ASP A 29 -4.32 -13.92 13.12
C ASP A 29 -4.30 -12.78 14.14
N THR A 30 -3.53 -11.73 13.87
CA THR A 30 -3.24 -10.66 14.82
C THR A 30 -4.17 -9.46 14.65
N PHE A 31 -4.56 -9.13 13.41
CA PHE A 31 -5.29 -7.91 13.10
C PHE A 31 -6.67 -8.23 12.54
N SER A 32 -7.70 -7.70 13.21
CA SER A 32 -9.09 -7.82 12.75
C SER A 32 -9.40 -7.00 11.48
N ARG A 33 -8.55 -6.04 11.14
CA ARG A 33 -8.68 -5.17 9.97
C ARG A 33 -7.36 -5.16 9.21
N VAL A 34 -7.39 -5.64 7.98
CA VAL A 34 -6.21 -5.80 7.13
C VAL A 34 -6.49 -5.07 5.82
N CYS A 35 -5.60 -4.18 5.42
CA CYS A 35 -5.71 -3.45 4.16
C CYS A 35 -4.39 -3.50 3.38
N LEU A 36 -4.50 -3.80 2.08
CA LEU A 36 -3.39 -3.75 1.14
C LEU A 36 -3.33 -2.38 0.48
N SER A 37 -2.20 -1.67 0.61
CA SER A 37 -1.86 -0.54 -0.24
C SER A 37 -1.39 -1.06 -1.60
N PHE A 38 -2.25 -0.94 -2.60
CA PHE A 38 -2.04 -1.49 -3.93
C PHE A 38 -1.73 -0.38 -4.92
N SER A 39 -0.64 -0.51 -5.67
CA SER A 39 -0.19 0.50 -6.64
C SER A 39 -0.32 0.05 -8.10
N GLY A 40 -0.69 -1.21 -8.33
CA GLY A 40 -0.64 -1.84 -9.66
C GLY A 40 0.78 -2.20 -10.14
N GLY A 41 1.81 -1.89 -9.36
CA GLY A 41 3.18 -2.31 -9.63
C GLY A 41 3.43 -3.79 -9.32
N LYS A 42 4.59 -4.30 -9.76
CA LYS A 42 4.97 -5.72 -9.60
C LYS A 42 4.94 -6.20 -8.13
N ASP A 43 5.50 -5.43 -7.20
CA ASP A 43 5.68 -5.87 -5.81
C ASP A 43 4.35 -5.90 -5.06
N SER A 44 3.50 -4.88 -5.27
CA SER A 44 2.16 -4.82 -4.69
C SER A 44 1.22 -5.84 -5.35
N THR A 45 1.42 -6.18 -6.63
CA THR A 45 0.68 -7.25 -7.33
C THR A 45 1.03 -8.64 -6.77
N VAL A 46 2.31 -8.95 -6.59
CA VAL A 46 2.74 -10.21 -5.96
C VAL A 46 2.14 -10.31 -4.55
N LEU A 47 2.22 -9.24 -3.77
CA LEU A 47 1.63 -9.21 -2.43
C LEU A 47 0.11 -9.46 -2.45
N PHE A 48 -0.62 -8.86 -3.40
CA PHE A 48 -2.05 -9.11 -3.58
C PHE A 48 -2.33 -10.59 -3.82
N HIS A 49 -1.68 -11.22 -4.81
CA HIS A 49 -1.87 -12.65 -5.09
C HIS A 49 -1.67 -13.52 -3.84
N LEU A 50 -0.58 -13.27 -3.09
CA LEU A 50 -0.27 -14.03 -1.87
C LEU A 50 -1.29 -13.79 -0.75
N MET A 51 -1.73 -12.55 -0.54
CA MET A 51 -2.76 -12.23 0.44
C MET A 51 -4.09 -12.89 0.10
N ALA A 52 -4.51 -12.80 -1.16
CA ALA A 52 -5.75 -13.38 -1.63
C ALA A 52 -5.77 -14.91 -1.52
N ASP A 53 -4.65 -15.57 -1.78
CA ASP A 53 -4.55 -17.02 -1.61
C ASP A 53 -4.65 -17.46 -0.15
N VAL A 54 -4.02 -16.73 0.77
CA VAL A 54 -4.15 -17.00 2.22
C VAL A 54 -5.58 -16.71 2.68
N ALA A 55 -6.15 -15.58 2.28
CA ALA A 55 -7.52 -15.18 2.63
C ALA A 55 -8.54 -16.23 2.16
N ARG A 56 -8.45 -16.67 0.90
CA ARG A 56 -9.33 -17.71 0.32
C ARG A 56 -9.26 -19.03 1.09
N LYS A 57 -8.05 -19.51 1.39
CA LYS A 57 -7.84 -20.78 2.12
C LYS A 57 -8.39 -20.75 3.54
N ARG A 58 -8.53 -19.56 4.12
CA ARG A 58 -8.93 -19.36 5.52
C ARG A 58 -10.33 -18.77 5.65
N ASN A 59 -11.04 -18.56 4.55
CA ASN A 59 -12.33 -17.88 4.50
C ASN A 59 -12.31 -16.51 5.21
N LEU A 60 -11.26 -15.73 4.93
CA LEU A 60 -11.07 -14.37 5.45
C LEU A 60 -11.19 -13.36 4.30
N SER A 61 -11.41 -12.10 4.65
CA SER A 61 -11.40 -10.97 3.72
C SER A 61 -10.42 -9.89 4.16
N PHE A 62 -10.03 -9.03 3.22
CA PHE A 62 -9.21 -7.85 3.48
C PHE A 62 -9.62 -6.70 2.56
N SER A 63 -9.31 -5.47 2.95
CA SER A 63 -9.58 -4.29 2.12
C SER A 63 -8.38 -3.96 1.22
N VAL A 64 -8.60 -3.18 0.18
CA VAL A 64 -7.54 -2.66 -0.70
C VAL A 64 -7.68 -1.16 -0.80
N LEU A 65 -6.56 -0.43 -0.67
CA LEU A 65 -6.46 0.98 -0.99
C LEU A 65 -5.69 1.14 -2.30
N PHE A 66 -6.32 1.76 -3.29
CA PHE A 66 -5.69 2.24 -4.51
C PHE A 66 -5.92 3.74 -4.64
N ILE A 67 -4.84 4.52 -4.72
CA ILE A 67 -4.91 5.96 -4.99
C ILE A 67 -4.67 6.16 -6.48
N ASP A 68 -5.71 6.64 -7.14
CA ASP A 68 -5.75 6.92 -8.56
C ASP A 68 -5.26 8.35 -8.81
N TRP A 69 -4.15 8.48 -9.52
CA TRP A 69 -3.54 9.78 -9.82
C TRP A 69 -4.07 10.44 -11.10
N GLU A 70 -5.18 10.02 -11.70
CA GLU A 70 -5.70 10.53 -12.98
C GLU A 70 -4.79 10.18 -14.17
N ALA A 71 -3.62 10.81 -14.27
CA ALA A 71 -2.61 10.62 -15.32
C ALA A 71 -1.73 9.36 -15.13
N GLN A 72 -2.37 8.19 -14.99
CA GLN A 72 -1.68 6.89 -14.95
C GLN A 72 -1.80 6.16 -16.29
N TYR A 73 -0.82 5.32 -16.60
CA TYR A 73 -0.86 4.48 -17.80
C TYR A 73 -2.13 3.61 -17.84
N GLN A 74 -2.78 3.57 -19.01
CA GLN A 74 -3.99 2.76 -19.23
C GLN A 74 -3.78 1.28 -18.89
N CYS A 75 -2.57 0.74 -19.12
CA CYS A 75 -2.23 -0.63 -18.76
C CYS A 75 -2.23 -0.86 -17.23
N THR A 76 -1.81 0.13 -16.44
CA THR A 76 -1.90 0.07 -14.98
C THR A 76 -3.35 0.06 -14.55
N ILE A 77 -4.18 0.97 -15.07
CA ILE A 77 -5.61 1.02 -14.72
C ILE A 77 -6.32 -0.28 -15.10
N GLY A 78 -6.07 -0.81 -16.30
CA GLY A 78 -6.59 -2.11 -16.72
C GLY A 78 -6.12 -3.27 -15.84
N HIS A 79 -4.89 -3.21 -15.32
CA HIS A 79 -4.38 -4.20 -14.36
C HIS A 79 -5.06 -4.10 -12.99
N ILE A 80 -5.26 -2.88 -12.47
CA ILE A 80 -6.00 -2.66 -11.22
C ILE A 80 -7.40 -3.26 -11.31
N GLN A 81 -8.11 -2.96 -12.40
CA GLN A 81 -9.47 -3.45 -12.64
C GLN A 81 -9.52 -4.98 -12.68
N LYS A 82 -8.60 -5.62 -13.43
CA LYS A 82 -8.48 -7.09 -13.48
C LYS A 82 -8.23 -7.71 -12.11
N MET A 83 -7.35 -7.10 -11.30
CA MET A 83 -7.04 -7.61 -9.96
C MET A 83 -8.23 -7.46 -9.00
N LYS A 84 -8.97 -6.36 -9.09
CA LYS A 84 -10.21 -6.13 -8.33
C LYS A 84 -11.25 -7.20 -8.66
N GLU A 85 -11.52 -7.44 -9.94
CA GLU A 85 -12.49 -8.44 -10.41
C GLU A 85 -12.08 -9.86 -10.03
N ALA A 86 -10.81 -10.23 -10.26
CA ALA A 86 -10.31 -11.57 -9.99
C ALA A 86 -10.40 -11.98 -8.51
N TYR A 87 -10.33 -11.01 -7.60
CA TYR A 87 -10.28 -11.25 -6.17
C TYR A 87 -11.48 -10.74 -5.38
N GLN A 88 -12.53 -10.24 -6.04
CA GLN A 88 -13.72 -9.66 -5.40
C GLN A 88 -14.28 -10.49 -4.23
N VAL A 89 -14.24 -11.82 -4.31
CA VAL A 89 -14.80 -12.73 -3.28
C VAL A 89 -14.04 -12.67 -1.95
N VAL A 90 -12.75 -12.33 -1.96
CA VAL A 90 -11.92 -12.23 -0.75
C VAL A 90 -11.66 -10.78 -0.33
N LEU A 91 -12.32 -9.83 -0.99
CA LEU A 91 -12.21 -8.42 -0.69
C LEU A 91 -13.38 -7.97 0.20
N ASP A 92 -13.05 -7.24 1.26
CA ASP A 92 -14.04 -6.56 2.09
C ASP A 92 -14.47 -5.23 1.46
N THR A 93 -13.50 -4.40 1.07
CA THR A 93 -13.76 -3.15 0.34
C THR A 93 -12.55 -2.83 -0.53
N PHE A 94 -12.80 -2.44 -1.78
CA PHE A 94 -11.78 -1.91 -2.67
C PHE A 94 -11.92 -0.37 -2.75
N TYR A 95 -11.16 0.34 -1.94
CA TYR A 95 -11.12 1.81 -1.94
C TYR A 95 -10.34 2.29 -3.16
N TRP A 96 -11.05 2.52 -4.27
CA TRP A 96 -10.51 3.21 -5.44
C TRP A 96 -10.69 4.70 -5.24
N VAL A 97 -9.64 5.41 -4.83
CA VAL A 97 -9.70 6.84 -4.49
C VAL A 97 -9.35 7.67 -5.70
N ALA A 98 -10.33 8.40 -6.24
CA ALA A 98 -10.17 9.36 -7.34
C ALA A 98 -10.61 10.76 -6.85
N LEU A 99 -9.95 11.22 -5.79
CA LEU A 99 -10.16 12.53 -5.18
C LEU A 99 -9.02 13.49 -5.56
N PRO A 100 -9.26 14.82 -5.54
CA PRO A 100 -8.19 15.79 -5.69
C PRO A 100 -7.09 15.62 -4.65
N LEU A 101 -5.86 15.32 -5.09
CA LEU A 101 -4.67 15.19 -4.23
C LEU A 101 -3.48 15.91 -4.87
N THR A 102 -2.69 16.55 -4.03
CA THR A 102 -1.51 17.32 -4.47
C THR A 102 -0.26 16.43 -4.49
N THR A 103 0.55 16.56 -5.53
CA THR A 103 1.90 16.00 -5.61
C THR A 103 2.85 16.97 -6.30
N VAL A 104 4.14 16.70 -6.19
CA VAL A 104 5.18 17.49 -6.85
C VAL A 104 5.15 17.28 -8.35
N ASN A 105 5.27 18.36 -9.11
CA ASN A 105 5.37 18.35 -10.56
C ASN A 105 6.83 18.51 -10.99
N GLY A 106 7.42 17.43 -11.48
CA GLY A 106 8.80 17.44 -11.99
C GLY A 106 8.98 18.06 -13.38
N THR A 107 7.91 18.52 -14.03
CA THR A 107 7.93 18.98 -15.43
C THR A 107 7.89 20.50 -15.60
N SER A 108 7.67 21.25 -14.51
CA SER A 108 7.59 22.71 -14.55
C SER A 108 8.25 23.34 -13.33
N GLN A 109 9.10 24.35 -13.56
CA GLN A 109 9.63 25.19 -12.48
C GLN A 109 8.64 26.29 -12.06
N TYR A 110 7.67 26.62 -12.92
CA TYR A 110 6.66 27.64 -12.65
C TYR A 110 5.43 27.07 -11.94
N GLN A 111 5.15 25.79 -12.15
CA GLN A 111 4.06 25.05 -11.53
C GLN A 111 4.67 23.80 -10.86
N PRO A 112 5.33 23.96 -9.70
CA PRO A 112 6.08 22.90 -9.03
C PRO A 112 5.18 21.83 -8.39
N GLU A 113 3.88 22.04 -8.40
CA GLU A 113 2.87 21.13 -7.85
C GLU A 113 1.78 20.87 -8.89
N TRP A 114 1.09 19.75 -8.73
CA TRP A 114 -0.03 19.35 -9.57
C TRP A 114 -1.08 18.63 -8.71
N ILE A 115 -2.35 18.91 -9.01
CA ILE A 115 -3.51 18.30 -8.35
C ILE A 115 -4.15 17.33 -9.34
N CYS A 116 -4.10 16.03 -9.04
CA CYS A 116 -4.87 15.06 -9.83
C CYS A 116 -6.37 15.27 -9.61
N TRP A 117 -7.23 14.89 -10.56
CA TRP A 117 -8.70 14.99 -10.41
C TRP A 117 -9.25 16.38 -10.02
N GLU A 118 -8.49 17.46 -10.27
CA GLU A 118 -8.90 18.82 -9.91
C GLU A 118 -10.23 19.22 -10.59
N HIS A 119 -11.08 19.95 -9.87
CA HIS A 119 -12.36 20.39 -10.41
C HIS A 119 -12.17 21.52 -11.43
N GLY A 120 -12.93 21.50 -12.51
CA GLY A 120 -12.92 22.58 -13.52
C GLY A 120 -11.75 22.50 -14.51
N VAL A 121 -10.89 21.47 -14.43
CA VAL A 121 -9.88 21.17 -15.45
C VAL A 121 -10.28 19.97 -16.31
N SER A 122 -9.71 19.88 -17.51
CA SER A 122 -9.92 18.72 -18.38
C SER A 122 -9.05 17.54 -17.93
N TRP A 123 -9.69 16.43 -17.58
CA TRP A 123 -8.99 15.18 -17.25
C TRP A 123 -8.69 14.36 -18.50
N GLY A 124 -7.58 13.61 -18.48
CA GLY A 124 -7.18 12.69 -19.54
C GLY A 124 -8.03 11.43 -19.61
N ARG A 125 -8.80 11.12 -18.56
CA ARG A 125 -9.82 10.06 -18.53
C ARG A 125 -10.84 10.30 -17.43
N LEU A 126 -11.91 9.49 -17.44
CA LEU A 126 -12.87 9.42 -16.35
C LEU A 126 -12.44 8.36 -15.31
N PRO A 127 -12.75 8.56 -14.03
CA PRO A 127 -12.61 7.50 -13.03
C PRO A 127 -13.67 6.40 -13.27
N PRO A 128 -13.45 5.15 -12.82
CA PRO A 128 -14.49 4.13 -12.82
C PRO A 128 -15.73 4.56 -12.05
N GLU A 129 -16.89 4.01 -12.39
CA GLU A 129 -18.18 4.39 -11.79
C GLU A 129 -18.22 4.20 -10.27
N ASP A 130 -17.57 3.16 -9.77
CA ASP A 130 -17.52 2.84 -8.34
C ASP A 130 -16.30 3.42 -7.61
N ALA A 131 -15.58 4.34 -8.24
CA ALA A 131 -14.51 5.08 -7.60
C ALA A 131 -15.06 6.15 -6.64
N ILE A 132 -14.31 6.38 -5.56
CA ILE A 132 -14.58 7.41 -4.57
C ILE A 132 -14.16 8.75 -5.16
N THR A 133 -15.14 9.52 -5.64
CA THR A 133 -14.97 10.84 -6.25
C THR A 133 -15.61 11.96 -5.43
N LYS A 134 -16.41 11.62 -4.42
CA LYS A 134 -17.08 12.60 -3.54
C LYS A 134 -16.20 12.95 -2.35
N SER A 135 -15.92 14.24 -2.18
CA SER A 135 -15.07 14.77 -1.11
C SER A 135 -15.59 14.52 0.30
N ASP A 136 -16.89 14.24 0.48
CA ASP A 136 -17.52 13.94 1.77
C ASP A 136 -17.47 12.46 2.17
N TYR A 137 -16.92 11.58 1.31
CA TYR A 137 -16.83 10.15 1.60
C TYR A 137 -15.95 9.87 2.82
N PHE A 138 -14.82 10.56 2.93
CA PHE A 138 -13.91 10.46 4.06
C PHE A 138 -14.07 11.70 4.96
N PRO A 139 -14.43 11.54 6.25
CA PRO A 139 -14.62 12.70 7.14
C PRO A 139 -13.33 13.47 7.43
N PHE A 140 -12.16 12.87 7.18
CA PHE A 140 -10.85 13.51 7.35
C PHE A 140 -10.37 14.26 6.10
N TYR A 141 -10.98 14.00 4.94
CA TYR A 141 -10.47 14.51 3.66
C TYR A 141 -10.59 16.04 3.61
N LYS A 142 -9.54 16.68 3.10
CA LYS A 142 -9.50 18.10 2.79
C LYS A 142 -9.10 18.24 1.32
N TYR A 143 -9.76 19.17 0.63
CA TYR A 143 -9.48 19.41 -0.79
C TYR A 143 -7.98 19.58 -1.01
N ALA A 144 -7.46 18.83 -2.00
CA ALA A 144 -6.07 18.88 -2.44
C ALA A 144 -5.02 18.62 -1.33
N MET A 145 -5.36 17.82 -0.31
CA MET A 145 -4.35 17.32 0.62
C MET A 145 -3.28 16.48 -0.10
N THR A 146 -2.09 16.44 0.46
CA THR A 146 -0.97 15.66 -0.07
C THR A 146 -1.15 14.16 0.16
N PHE A 147 -0.41 13.33 -0.57
CA PHE A 147 -0.34 11.89 -0.32
C PHE A 147 0.15 11.58 1.10
N GLU A 148 1.15 12.33 1.56
CA GLU A 148 1.78 12.22 2.87
C GLU A 148 0.81 12.55 4.01
N GLU A 149 -0.20 13.38 3.77
CA GLU A 149 -1.30 13.62 4.71
C GLU A 149 -2.41 12.57 4.57
N PHE A 150 -2.76 12.17 3.33
CA PHE A 150 -3.89 11.29 3.07
C PHE A 150 -3.68 9.89 3.63
N VAL A 151 -2.50 9.28 3.41
CA VAL A 151 -2.25 7.89 3.81
C VAL A 151 -2.29 7.69 5.34
N PRO A 152 -1.67 8.56 6.17
CA PRO A 152 -1.82 8.48 7.62
C PRO A 152 -3.27 8.65 8.10
N GLU A 153 -4.00 9.64 7.57
CA GLU A 153 -5.40 9.88 7.95
C GLU A 153 -6.32 8.74 7.52
N PHE A 154 -6.12 8.20 6.32
CA PHE A 154 -6.81 6.99 5.86
C PHE A 154 -6.54 5.82 6.79
N SER A 155 -5.27 5.61 7.19
CA SER A 155 -4.90 4.51 8.08
C SER A 155 -5.55 4.65 9.46
N LEU A 156 -5.62 5.87 10.00
CA LEU A 156 -6.29 6.16 11.27
C LEU A 156 -7.80 5.93 11.17
N TRP A 157 -8.44 6.46 10.13
CA TRP A 157 -9.87 6.27 9.87
C TRP A 157 -10.21 4.79 9.65
N PHE A 158 -9.44 4.09 8.82
CA PHE A 158 -9.60 2.68 8.52
C PHE A 158 -9.46 1.81 9.77
N SER A 159 -8.58 2.19 10.70
CA SER A 159 -8.38 1.47 11.96
C SER A 159 -9.62 1.42 12.85
N GLN A 160 -10.52 2.42 12.73
CA GLN A 160 -11.69 2.58 13.61
C GLN A 160 -11.34 2.50 15.11
N LYS A 161 -10.19 3.07 15.52
CA LYS A 161 -9.66 3.01 16.89
C LYS A 161 -9.34 1.58 17.38
N LYS A 162 -9.16 0.63 16.47
CA LYS A 162 -8.69 -0.74 16.74
C LYS A 162 -7.34 -0.96 16.06
N MET A 163 -6.64 -2.01 16.46
CA MET A 163 -5.42 -2.41 15.76
C MET A 163 -5.76 -2.90 14.35
N ALA A 164 -5.10 -2.30 13.35
CA ALA A 164 -5.24 -2.62 11.94
C ALA A 164 -3.87 -2.71 11.28
N ALA A 165 -3.77 -3.53 10.22
CA ALA A 165 -2.56 -3.68 9.44
C ALA A 165 -2.72 -3.03 8.06
N MET A 166 -1.78 -2.16 7.72
CA MET A 166 -1.58 -1.63 6.37
C MET A 166 -0.37 -2.33 5.74
N LEU A 167 -0.58 -3.03 4.62
CA LEU A 167 0.46 -3.82 3.96
C LEU A 167 0.95 -3.11 2.70
N ILE A 168 2.26 -3.11 2.50
CA ILE A 168 2.92 -2.46 1.36
C ILE A 168 3.89 -3.47 0.73
N GLY A 169 3.81 -3.62 -0.60
CA GLY A 169 4.78 -4.41 -1.36
C GLY A 169 6.09 -3.63 -1.55
N ILE A 170 7.20 -4.13 -1.00
CA ILE A 170 8.52 -3.49 -1.09
C ILE A 170 9.57 -4.51 -1.52
N ARG A 171 10.30 -4.17 -2.59
CA ARG A 171 11.55 -4.86 -2.95
C ARG A 171 12.75 -4.13 -2.33
N ALA A 172 13.39 -4.77 -1.37
CA ALA A 172 14.48 -4.20 -0.58
C ALA A 172 15.70 -3.80 -1.45
N ASP A 173 15.99 -4.57 -2.50
CA ASP A 173 17.16 -4.36 -3.36
C ASP A 173 17.03 -3.16 -4.31
N GLU A 174 15.87 -2.49 -4.36
CA GLU A 174 15.65 -1.34 -5.26
C GLU A 174 16.17 -0.02 -4.69
N SER A 175 16.33 0.11 -3.36
CA SER A 175 17.00 1.27 -2.78
C SER A 175 17.49 1.00 -1.35
N LEU A 176 18.54 1.72 -0.95
CA LEU A 176 19.03 1.71 0.43
C LEU A 176 17.93 2.11 1.42
N ASN A 177 17.10 3.12 1.07
CA ASN A 177 16.00 3.57 1.92
C ASN A 177 14.96 2.47 2.16
N ARG A 178 14.61 1.69 1.13
CA ARG A 178 13.68 0.55 1.25
C ARG A 178 14.28 -0.57 2.07
N PHE A 179 15.56 -0.87 1.89
CA PHE A 179 16.27 -1.84 2.71
C PHE A 179 16.27 -1.40 4.19
N MET A 180 16.63 -0.15 4.47
CA MET A 180 16.67 0.41 5.82
C MET A 180 15.27 0.47 6.47
N ALA A 181 14.21 0.73 5.70
CA ALA A 181 12.83 0.68 6.19
C ALA A 181 12.46 -0.70 6.76
N LEU A 182 13.09 -1.79 6.28
CA LEU A 182 12.85 -3.16 6.75
C LEU A 182 13.86 -3.62 7.82
N THR A 183 15.11 -3.16 7.74
CA THR A 183 16.20 -3.70 8.59
C THR A 183 16.57 -2.80 9.75
N SER A 184 16.11 -1.55 9.78
CA SER A 184 16.41 -0.62 10.86
C SER A 184 16.03 -1.22 12.22
N ARG A 185 16.96 -1.10 13.17
CA ARG A 185 16.77 -1.48 14.57
C ARG A 185 16.18 -0.34 15.41
N SER A 186 16.17 0.90 14.89
CA SER A 186 15.66 2.08 15.60
C SER A 186 14.19 2.37 15.33
N LYS A 187 13.56 1.72 14.35
CA LYS A 187 12.13 1.90 14.08
C LYS A 187 11.27 1.21 15.16
N LEU A 188 10.14 1.81 15.46
CA LEU A 188 9.12 1.19 16.31
C LEU A 188 8.47 0.03 15.55
N ARG A 189 8.57 -1.18 16.09
CA ARG A 189 7.97 -2.40 15.54
C ARG A 189 6.76 -2.79 16.36
N TYR A 190 5.87 -3.61 15.80
CA TYR A 190 4.71 -4.10 16.55
C TYR A 190 5.12 -5.11 17.62
N GLU A 191 6.06 -5.98 17.25
CA GLU A 191 6.74 -6.95 18.13
C GLU A 191 8.25 -6.90 17.83
N GLU A 192 9.09 -7.26 18.79
CA GLU A 192 10.54 -7.08 18.67
C GLU A 192 11.19 -8.01 17.63
N ASP A 193 10.76 -9.27 17.61
CA ASP A 193 11.20 -10.37 16.73
C ASP A 193 10.67 -10.25 15.29
N LYS A 194 10.07 -9.11 15.00
CA LYS A 194 9.12 -8.85 13.93
C LYS A 194 9.60 -7.61 13.15
N PRO A 195 10.75 -7.71 12.44
CA PRO A 195 11.47 -6.55 11.88
C PRO A 195 10.80 -5.87 10.69
N TRP A 196 9.95 -6.58 9.96
CA TRP A 196 9.20 -6.09 8.80
C TRP A 196 7.92 -5.27 9.12
N THR A 197 7.73 -4.84 10.36
CA THR A 197 6.58 -4.06 10.82
C THR A 197 7.08 -2.71 11.25
N THR A 198 6.19 -1.73 11.14
CA THR A 198 6.40 -0.40 11.68
C THR A 198 5.10 0.01 12.35
N VAL A 199 5.20 0.46 13.59
CA VAL A 199 4.06 0.96 14.35
C VAL A 199 3.87 2.45 14.05
N SER A 200 2.63 2.84 13.73
CA SER A 200 2.24 4.25 13.67
C SER A 200 2.51 4.91 15.03
N THR A 201 2.89 6.18 15.04
CA THR A 201 3.10 6.96 16.28
C THR A 201 1.88 6.95 17.22
N THR A 202 0.67 6.74 16.66
CA THR A 202 -0.60 6.63 17.40
C THR A 202 -0.97 5.19 17.80
N GLY A 203 -0.27 4.17 17.30
CA GLY A 203 -0.61 2.76 17.49
C GLY A 203 0.18 2.09 18.62
N LYS A 204 0.03 2.55 19.86
CA LYS A 204 0.63 1.82 21.01
C LYS A 204 -0.38 0.80 21.55
N LYS A 205 0.13 -0.38 21.94
CA LYS A 205 -0.60 -1.36 22.77
C LYS A 205 -0.93 -0.74 24.13
#